data_AF-A0A1C0VKF2-F1
#
_entry.id   AF-A0A1C0VKF2-F1
#
_cell.length_a   1.000
_cell.length_b   1.000
_cell.length_c   1.000
_cell.angle_alpha   90.00
_cell.angle_beta   90.00
_cell.angle_gamma   90.00
#
_symmetry.space_group_name_H-M   'P 1'
#
loop_
_entity.id
_entity.type
_entity.pdbx_description
1 polymer ?
#
loop_
_entity_poly.entity_id
_entity_poly.type
_entity_poly.pdbx_seq_one_letter_code
_entity_poly.pdbx_strand_id
1 'polypeptide(L)'
;MIYKKEDFNDSGDQASESTILDKISVLAKQIKLSFPGAITTLEIFSSCSAMLDIRLNNKLFVLDYSPTNGFGIDEVREEDAFNTGYRFNTKDFYIATEELNKLIKSTEK
;
A
#
# COMPACT_ATOMS: atom_id res chain seq x y z
N MET A 1 59.12 15.39 -2.23
CA MET A 1 57.68 15.69 -2.18
C MET A 1 56.99 14.85 -3.24
N ILE A 2 56.37 13.75 -2.84
CA ILE A 2 55.66 12.84 -3.75
C ILE A 2 54.17 12.99 -3.40
N TYR A 3 53.38 13.50 -4.33
CA TYR A 3 51.92 13.52 -4.24
C TYR A 3 51.40 12.09 -4.43
N LYS A 4 50.78 11.52 -3.41
CA LYS A 4 49.94 10.33 -3.57
C LYS A 4 48.53 10.76 -3.97
N LYS A 5 48.13 10.36 -5.18
CA LYS A 5 46.74 10.05 -5.53
C LYS A 5 46.33 8.86 -4.67
N GLU A 6 45.14 8.90 -4.09
CA GLU A 6 44.30 7.71 -3.86
C GLU A 6 42.89 8.19 -3.41
N ASP A 7 41.94 7.83 -4.28
CA ASP A 7 40.53 7.50 -4.03
C ASP A 7 39.57 8.60 -3.59
N PHE A 8 38.98 9.23 -4.63
CA PHE A 8 37.56 9.56 -4.62
C PHE A 8 36.78 8.28 -4.33
N ASN A 9 36.41 8.05 -3.06
CA ASN A 9 35.46 6.99 -2.75
C ASN A 9 34.05 7.52 -3.02
N ASP A 10 33.66 7.25 -4.27
CA ASP A 10 32.32 6.90 -4.74
C ASP A 10 31.21 7.00 -3.70
N SER A 11 30.26 7.86 -4.01
CA SER A 11 29.00 8.01 -3.28
C SER A 11 28.15 6.79 -3.64
N GLY A 12 28.48 5.67 -3.00
CA GLY A 12 27.79 4.40 -3.18
C GLY A 12 26.33 4.54 -2.80
N ASP A 13 25.52 4.67 -3.84
CA ASP A 13 24.08 4.62 -3.91
C ASP A 13 23.55 3.45 -3.04
N GLN A 14 23.31 3.73 -1.76
CA GLN A 14 22.46 2.90 -0.92
C GLN A 14 21.04 3.20 -1.41
N ALA A 15 20.57 2.45 -2.41
CA ALA A 15 19.15 2.39 -2.73
C ALA A 15 18.44 1.91 -1.46
N SER A 16 17.99 2.86 -0.63
CA SER A 16 17.33 2.60 0.63
C SER A 16 16.17 1.67 0.36
N GLU A 17 16.14 0.52 1.02
CA GLU A 17 15.01 -0.39 0.93
C GLU A 17 13.73 0.40 1.25
N SER A 18 12.88 0.56 0.24
CA SER A 18 11.66 1.36 0.35
C SER A 18 10.80 0.79 1.47
N THR A 19 10.41 1.64 2.42
CA THR A 19 9.62 1.20 3.56
C THR A 19 8.26 0.69 3.10
N ILE A 20 7.60 -0.08 3.95
CA ILE A 20 6.25 -0.57 3.63
C ILE A 20 5.25 0.57 3.39
N LEU A 21 5.42 1.70 4.09
CA LEU A 21 4.60 2.89 3.95
C LEU A 21 4.84 3.59 2.61
N ASP A 22 6.10 3.61 2.15
CA ASP A 22 6.45 4.09 0.81
C ASP A 22 5.81 3.19 -0.27
N LYS A 23 5.85 1.87 -0.07
CA LYS A 23 5.21 0.90 -0.97
C LYS A 23 3.69 1.10 -1.06
N ILE A 24 3.00 1.31 0.07
CA ILE A 24 1.56 1.61 0.11
C ILE A 24 1.27 2.96 -0.57
N SER A 25 2.12 3.96 -0.37
CA SER A 25 2.01 5.27 -1.03
C SER A 25 2.14 5.17 -2.55
N VAL A 26 3.05 4.32 -3.04
CA VAL A 26 3.19 4.02 -4.47
C VAL A 26 1.97 3.26 -4.99
N LEU A 27 1.48 2.26 -4.24
CA LEU A 27 0.27 1.51 -4.59
C LEU A 27 -0.94 2.44 -4.75
N ALA A 28 -1.14 3.38 -3.82
CA ALA A 28 -2.25 4.35 -3.90
C ALA A 28 -2.24 5.18 -5.20
N LYS A 29 -1.06 5.48 -5.73
CA LYS A 29 -0.89 6.16 -7.03
C LYS A 29 -1.14 5.20 -8.19
N GLN A 30 -0.64 3.96 -8.11
CA GLN A 30 -0.85 2.94 -9.14
C GLN A 30 -2.34 2.61 -9.31
N ILE A 31 -3.10 2.50 -8.22
CA ILE A 31 -4.56 2.27 -8.27
C ILE A 31 -5.26 3.38 -9.06
N LYS A 32 -4.92 4.65 -8.83
CA LYS A 32 -5.50 5.79 -9.59
C LYS A 32 -5.22 5.69 -11.10
N LEU A 33 -4.07 5.14 -11.48
CA LEU A 33 -3.70 4.95 -12.89
C LEU A 33 -4.37 3.72 -13.51
N SER A 34 -4.50 2.63 -12.75
CA SER A 34 -5.07 1.36 -13.23
C SER A 34 -6.60 1.37 -13.27
N PHE A 35 -7.26 2.18 -12.44
CA PHE A 35 -8.71 2.26 -12.33
C PHE A 35 -9.18 3.71 -12.50
N PRO A 36 -9.47 4.15 -13.75
CA PRO A 36 -9.94 5.50 -14.02
C PRO A 36 -11.20 5.83 -13.20
N GLY A 37 -11.18 6.96 -12.50
CA GLY A 37 -12.27 7.37 -11.60
C GLY A 37 -12.10 6.91 -10.15
N ALA A 38 -11.08 6.11 -9.83
CA ALA A 38 -10.76 5.76 -8.45
C ALA A 38 -10.23 6.97 -7.67
N ILE A 39 -10.78 7.20 -6.49
CA ILE A 39 -10.28 8.16 -5.51
C ILE A 39 -9.58 7.36 -4.42
N THR A 40 -8.32 7.70 -4.14
CA THR A 40 -7.54 7.04 -3.08
C THR A 40 -7.15 8.03 -2.00
N THR A 41 -7.35 7.64 -0.75
CA THR A 41 -6.98 8.37 0.48
C THR A 41 -6.08 7.47 1.30
N LEU A 42 -4.87 7.95 1.62
CA LEU A 42 -3.93 7.23 2.46
C LEU A 42 -3.76 7.99 3.78
N GLU A 43 -4.05 7.31 4.88
CA GLU A 43 -3.75 7.77 6.23
C GLU A 43 -2.60 6.94 6.81
N ILE A 44 -1.61 7.61 7.40
CA ILE A 44 -0.48 6.98 8.08
C ILE A 44 -0.54 7.40 9.55
N PHE A 45 -0.52 6.42 10.43
CA PHE A 45 -0.64 6.61 11.86
C PHE A 45 0.76 6.68 12.53
N SER A 46 0.84 7.30 13.70
CA SER A 46 2.08 7.38 14.49
C SER A 46 2.62 6.02 14.94
N SER A 47 1.79 4.97 14.90
CA SER A 47 2.15 3.57 15.15
C SER A 47 2.84 2.88 13.95
N CYS A 48 3.16 3.62 12.89
CA CYS A 48 3.60 3.08 11.59
C CYS A 48 2.57 2.15 10.92
N SER A 49 1.32 2.21 11.35
CA SER A 49 0.19 1.59 10.65
C SER A 49 -0.29 2.52 9.53
N ALA A 50 -1.01 1.99 8.56
CA ALA A 50 -1.57 2.79 7.48
C ALA A 50 -2.90 2.22 6.99
N MET A 51 -3.81 3.11 6.61
CA MET A 51 -5.09 2.75 5.99
C MET A 51 -5.19 3.41 4.62
N LEU A 52 -5.39 2.60 3.60
CA LEU A 52 -5.62 3.03 2.23
C LEU A 52 -7.09 2.77 1.86
N ASP A 53 -7.85 3.85 1.76
CA ASP A 53 -9.22 3.84 1.27
C ASP A 53 -9.25 4.10 -0.23
N ILE A 54 -10.02 3.29 -0.96
CA ILE A 54 -10.19 3.36 -2.40
C ILE A 54 -11.68 3.42 -2.70
N ARG A 55 -12.15 4.56 -3.20
CA ARG A 55 -13.52 4.75 -3.64
C ARG A 55 -13.61 4.63 -5.17
N LEU A 56 -14.45 3.73 -5.65
CA LEU A 56 -14.69 3.52 -7.08
C LEU A 56 -16.12 3.04 -7.28
N ASN A 57 -16.87 3.64 -8.22
CA ASN A 57 -18.24 3.23 -8.57
C ASN A 57 -19.18 3.06 -7.36
N ASN A 58 -19.15 4.01 -6.42
CA ASN A 58 -19.91 4.00 -5.16
C ASN A 58 -19.55 2.85 -4.18
N LYS A 59 -18.44 2.15 -4.40
CA LYS A 59 -17.89 1.13 -3.50
C LYS A 59 -16.67 1.68 -2.77
N LEU A 60 -16.43 1.17 -1.56
CA LEU A 60 -15.25 1.48 -0.75
C LEU A 60 -14.45 0.20 -0.52
N PHE A 61 -13.21 0.19 -0.99
CA PHE A 61 -12.24 -0.85 -0.70
C PHE A 61 -11.20 -0.32 0.27
N VAL A 62 -10.73 -1.17 1.17
CA VAL A 62 -9.78 -0.81 2.20
C VAL A 62 -8.59 -1.77 2.16
N LEU A 63 -7.39 -1.22 2.29
CA LEU A 63 -6.20 -1.94 2.70
C LEU A 63 -5.72 -1.33 4.02
N ASP A 64 -5.83 -2.09 5.10
CA ASP A 64 -5.25 -1.77 6.39
C ASP A 64 -3.89 -2.44 6.52
N TYR A 65 -2.93 -1.75 7.11
CA TYR A 65 -1.62 -2.28 7.45
C TYR A 65 -1.29 -1.94 8.89
N SER A 66 -0.89 -2.95 9.66
CA SER A 66 -0.23 -2.76 10.95
C SER A 66 1.09 -3.55 11.00
N PRO A 67 2.15 -3.02 11.62
CA PRO A 67 3.41 -3.75 11.79
C PRO A 67 3.26 -5.09 12.52
N THR A 68 2.27 -5.20 13.42
CA THR A 68 2.04 -6.40 14.23
C THR A 68 1.21 -7.47 13.52
N ASN A 69 0.16 -7.08 12.79
CA ASN A 69 -0.81 -8.03 12.23
C ASN A 69 -0.67 -8.22 10.71
N GLY A 70 0.10 -7.36 10.03
CA GLY A 70 0.25 -7.37 8.59
C GLY A 70 -0.86 -6.57 7.91
N PHE A 71 -1.35 -7.08 6.78
CA PHE A 71 -2.32 -6.46 5.89
C PHE A 71 -3.70 -7.08 6.03
N GLY A 72 -4.72 -6.24 6.14
CA GLY A 72 -6.13 -6.57 6.00
C GLY A 72 -6.71 -5.94 4.73
N ILE A 73 -7.51 -6.69 3.98
CA ILE A 73 -8.14 -6.22 2.73
C ILE A 73 -9.63 -6.52 2.78
N ASP A 74 -10.45 -5.51 2.44
CA ASP A 74 -11.89 -5.67 2.41
C ASP A 74 -12.63 -4.69 1.47
N GLU A 75 -13.90 -4.99 1.21
CA GLU A 75 -14.89 -4.11 0.59
C GLU A 75 -15.93 -3.76 1.65
N VAL A 76 -16.03 -2.50 2.04
CA VAL A 76 -17.02 -2.04 3.02
C VAL A 76 -18.40 -2.03 2.37
N ARG A 77 -19.32 -2.86 2.86
CA ARG A 77 -20.71 -2.89 2.38
C ARG A 77 -21.60 -2.05 3.27
N GLU A 78 -22.68 -1.50 2.70
CA GLU A 78 -23.66 -0.71 3.46
C GLU A 78 -24.33 -1.51 4.59
N GLU A 79 -24.40 -2.83 4.46
CA GLU A 79 -24.94 -3.76 5.45
C GLU A 79 -23.93 -4.17 6.55
N ASP A 80 -22.64 -3.84 6.40
CA ASP A 80 -21.60 -4.08 7.39
C ASP A 80 -21.68 -3.04 8.52
N ALA A 81 -22.76 -3.07 9.29
CA ALA A 81 -22.83 -2.35 10.55
C ALA A 81 -21.79 -2.97 11.52
N PHE A 82 -20.66 -2.27 11.68
CA PHE A 82 -19.60 -2.56 12.68
C PHE A 82 -18.94 -3.94 12.59
N ASN A 83 -18.87 -4.54 11.39
CA ASN A 83 -18.12 -5.78 11.25
C ASN A 83 -16.61 -5.49 11.21
N THR A 84 -15.84 -6.09 12.11
CA THR A 84 -14.41 -5.79 12.30
C THR A 84 -13.47 -6.77 11.57
N GLY A 85 -14.03 -7.66 10.74
CA GLY A 85 -13.27 -8.71 10.08
C GLY A 85 -12.94 -8.36 8.63
N TYR A 86 -11.65 -8.34 8.28
CA TYR A 86 -11.23 -8.24 6.89
C TYR A 86 -11.52 -9.53 6.12
N ARG A 87 -12.01 -9.41 4.88
CA ARG A 87 -12.22 -10.55 3.96
C ARG A 87 -10.95 -11.32 3.64
N PHE A 88 -9.79 -10.65 3.65
CA PHE A 88 -8.50 -11.28 3.45
C PHE A 88 -7.43 -10.68 4.37
N ASN A 89 -6.54 -11.53 4.89
CA ASN A 89 -5.41 -11.11 5.72
C ASN A 89 -4.12 -11.80 5.26
N THR A 90 -3.01 -11.06 5.26
CA THR A 90 -1.69 -11.60 4.90
C THR A 90 -0.57 -10.78 5.55
N LYS A 91 0.65 -11.32 5.65
CA LYS A 91 1.84 -10.56 6.04
C LYS A 91 2.66 -10.05 4.85
N ASP A 92 2.31 -10.48 3.64
CA ASP A 92 3.04 -10.14 2.42
C ASP A 92 2.32 -9.02 1.65
N PHE A 93 3.04 -7.93 1.40
CA PHE A 93 2.54 -6.76 0.69
C PHE A 93 2.11 -7.05 -0.76
N TYR A 94 2.85 -7.91 -1.46
CA TYR A 94 2.55 -8.22 -2.85
C TYR A 94 1.29 -9.07 -2.94
N ILE A 95 1.12 -10.04 -2.04
CA ILE A 95 -0.13 -10.83 -1.95
C ILE A 95 -1.30 -9.91 -1.60
N ALA A 96 -1.13 -8.98 -0.65
CA ALA A 96 -2.18 -8.02 -0.31
C ALA A 96 -2.59 -7.16 -1.52
N THR A 97 -1.61 -6.72 -2.30
CA THR A 97 -1.83 -5.94 -3.52
C THR A 97 -2.59 -6.75 -4.58
N GLU A 98 -2.24 -8.02 -4.77
CA GLU A 98 -2.94 -8.89 -5.72
C GLU A 98 -4.41 -9.10 -5.31
N GLU A 99 -4.67 -9.39 -4.04
CA GLU A 99 -6.03 -9.60 -3.54
C GLU A 99 -6.88 -8.32 -3.62
N LEU A 100 -6.31 -7.16 -3.29
CA LEU A 100 -6.98 -5.88 -3.47
C LEU A 100 -7.36 -5.64 -4.94
N ASN A 101 -6.43 -5.89 -5.86
CA ASN A 101 -6.70 -5.74 -7.30
C ASN A 101 -7.78 -6.72 -7.79
N LYS A 102 -7.76 -7.98 -7.33
CA LYS A 102 -8.80 -8.97 -7.65
C LYS A 102 -10.16 -8.50 -7.14
N LEU A 103 -10.20 -7.97 -5.92
CA LEU A 103 -11.41 -7.47 -5.29
C LEU A 103 -12.02 -6.32 -6.11
N ILE A 104 -11.22 -5.29 -6.43
CA ILE A 104 -11.66 -4.15 -7.25
C ILE A 104 -12.20 -4.65 -8.61
N LYS A 105 -11.44 -5.48 -9.34
CA LYS A 105 -11.87 -5.99 -10.66
C LYS A 105 -13.13 -6.86 -10.61
N SER A 106 -13.32 -7.61 -9.53
CA SER A 106 -14.52 -8.46 -9.38
C SER A 106 -15.81 -7.64 -9.32
N THR A 107 -15.71 -6.36 -8.95
CA THR A 107 -16.83 -5.45 -8.77
C THR A 107 -17.18 -4.59 -9.98
N GLU A 108 -16.36 -4.63 -11.04
CA GLU A 108 -16.61 -3.97 -12.33
C GLU A 108 -17.56 -4.77 -13.25
N LYS A 109 -18.01 -5.96 -12.82
CA LYS A 109 -18.99 -6.79 -13.54
C LYS A 109 -20.41 -6.46 -13.11
#